data_AF-A0A8X7C362-F1
#
_entry.id   AF-A0A8X7C362-F1
#
_cell.length_a   1.000
_cell.length_b   1.000
_cell.length_c   1.000
_cell.angle_alpha   90.00
_cell.angle_beta   90.00
_cell.angle_gamma   90.00
#
_symmetry.space_group_name_H-M   'P 1'
#
loop_
_entity.id
_entity.type
_entity.pdbx_description
1 polymer ?
#
loop_
_entity_poly.entity_id
_entity_poly.type
_entity_poly.pdbx_seq_one_letter_code
_entity_poly.pdbx_strand_id
1 'polypeptide(L)'
;MSKKVLYRTLPMVWPIERQRIRRTRKELEEMSCEDESTDIWKENRFDKYEKRPEEMDEIMQAKFVAHYTRNTQGNYLQRKEPRVIRYRNYDIAIVVNEYKREMVTLNLQFINEELLADMKFIQRYDDNEQLILERRKEFESNLDIQKHFKL
;
A
#
# COMPACT_ATOMS: atom_id res chain seq x y z
N MET A 1 18.39 19.83 -14.91
CA MET A 1 17.48 18.74 -15.35
C MET A 1 16.53 18.44 -14.20
N SER A 2 15.21 18.56 -14.39
CA SER A 2 14.23 18.26 -13.33
C SER A 2 14.13 16.73 -13.16
N LYS A 3 14.48 16.20 -11.98
CA LYS A 3 14.31 14.77 -11.68
C LYS A 3 12.83 14.41 -11.73
N LYS A 4 12.48 13.35 -12.47
CA LYS A 4 11.10 12.84 -12.53
C LYS A 4 10.78 12.12 -11.22
N VAL A 5 9.99 12.76 -10.36
CA VAL A 5 9.49 12.14 -9.13
C VAL A 5 8.49 11.05 -9.51
N LEU A 6 8.75 9.81 -9.09
CA LEU A 6 7.82 8.71 -9.28
C LEU A 6 6.85 8.65 -8.09
N TYR A 7 5.56 8.85 -8.36
CA TYR A 7 4.52 8.70 -7.37
C TYR A 7 3.85 7.32 -7.44
N ARG A 8 3.24 6.91 -6.32
CA ARG A 8 2.40 5.72 -6.25
C ARG A 8 1.13 6.02 -5.47
N THR A 9 -0.01 5.81 -6.11
CA THR A 9 -1.30 5.93 -5.44
C THR A 9 -1.67 4.62 -4.76
N LEU A 10 -2.06 4.73 -3.49
CA LEU A 10 -2.61 3.64 -2.69
C LEU A 10 -4.12 3.89 -2.52
N PRO A 11 -4.98 3.03 -3.11
CA PRO A 11 -6.42 3.14 -2.94
C PRO A 11 -6.78 2.62 -1.54
N MET A 12 -6.74 3.50 -0.56
CA MET A 12 -7.01 3.20 0.85
C MET A 12 -8.51 3.00 1.13
N VAL A 13 -9.30 2.53 0.16
CA VAL A 13 -10.69 2.09 0.35
C VAL A 13 -10.75 0.70 0.99
N TRP A 14 -11.94 0.24 1.36
CA TRP A 14 -12.12 -1.11 1.92
C TRP A 14 -11.65 -2.19 0.93
N PRO A 15 -11.14 -3.35 1.40
CA PRO A 15 -10.63 -4.39 0.50
C PRO A 15 -11.62 -4.81 -0.60
N ILE A 16 -12.91 -4.90 -0.25
CA ILE A 16 -14.00 -5.24 -1.19
C ILE A 16 -14.28 -4.17 -2.25
N GLU A 17 -13.92 -2.91 -1.97
CA GLU A 17 -14.14 -1.76 -2.87
C GLU A 17 -12.96 -1.52 -3.82
N ARG A 18 -11.83 -2.23 -3.62
CA ARG A 18 -10.64 -2.00 -4.45
C ARG A 18 -10.83 -2.57 -5.84
N GLN A 19 -10.64 -1.70 -6.83
CA GLN A 19 -10.59 -2.11 -8.22
C GLN A 19 -9.43 -3.10 -8.45
N ARG A 20 -9.74 -4.22 -9.10
CA ARG A 20 -8.76 -5.22 -9.54
C ARG A 20 -8.62 -5.16 -11.05
N ILE A 21 -7.40 -5.43 -11.51
CA ILE A 21 -7.10 -5.51 -12.94
C ILE A 21 -7.05 -6.98 -13.30
N ARG A 22 -7.87 -7.40 -14.25
CA ARG A 22 -7.84 -8.77 -14.77
C ARG A 22 -6.53 -9.00 -15.54
N ARG A 23 -5.96 -10.19 -15.40
CA ARG A 23 -4.86 -10.66 -16.25
C ARG A 23 -5.32 -10.73 -17.70
N THR A 24 -4.40 -10.41 -18.60
CA THR A 24 -4.66 -10.52 -20.04
C THR A 24 -4.71 -12.00 -20.43
N ARG A 25 -5.35 -12.31 -21.57
CA ARG A 25 -5.41 -13.68 -22.10
C ARG A 25 -4.02 -14.32 -22.23
N LYS A 26 -3.06 -13.56 -22.75
CA LYS A 26 -1.66 -13.98 -22.87
C LYS A 26 -1.04 -14.36 -21.52
N GLU A 27 -1.22 -13.53 -20.49
CA GLU A 27 -0.71 -13.82 -19.14
C GLU A 27 -1.36 -15.07 -18.52
N LEU A 28 -2.62 -15.37 -18.84
CA LEU A 28 -3.31 -16.57 -18.36
C LEU A 28 -2.80 -17.84 -19.07
N GLU A 29 -2.61 -17.76 -20.39
CA GLU A 29 -2.08 -18.85 -21.21
C GLU A 29 -0.63 -19.20 -20.82
N GLU A 30 0.21 -18.19 -20.54
CA GLU A 30 1.60 -18.39 -20.06
C GLU A 30 1.68 -19.08 -18.69
N MET A 31 0.65 -18.97 -17.87
CA MET A 31 0.60 -19.59 -16.54
C MET A 31 0.05 -21.01 -16.55
N SER A 32 -0.35 -21.54 -17.71
CA SER A 32 -1.05 -22.83 -17.80
C SER A 32 -2.21 -22.91 -16.80
N CYS A 33 -2.95 -21.81 -16.60
CA CYS A 33 -4.08 -21.80 -15.68
C CYS A 33 -5.09 -22.85 -16.15
N GLU A 34 -5.36 -23.85 -15.31
CA GLU A 34 -6.47 -24.77 -15.51
C GLU A 34 -7.78 -23.99 -15.67
N ASP A 35 -8.71 -24.51 -16.46
CA ASP A 35 -9.95 -23.80 -16.83
C ASP A 35 -10.81 -23.37 -15.61
N GLU A 36 -10.56 -23.91 -14.42
CA GLU A 36 -11.23 -23.57 -13.16
C GLU A 36 -10.42 -22.64 -12.23
N SER A 37 -9.23 -22.18 -12.63
CA SER A 37 -8.40 -21.32 -11.79
C SER A 37 -9.03 -19.95 -11.54
N THR A 38 -9.10 -19.56 -10.27
CA THR A 38 -9.58 -18.23 -9.84
C THR A 38 -8.49 -17.15 -9.83
N ASP A 39 -7.24 -17.48 -10.19
CA ASP A 39 -6.11 -16.54 -10.26
C ASP A 39 -6.12 -15.68 -11.55
N ILE A 40 -7.29 -15.15 -11.87
CA ILE A 40 -7.51 -14.30 -13.05
C ILE A 40 -7.14 -12.83 -12.81
N TRP A 41 -6.75 -12.46 -11.58
CA TRP A 41 -6.49 -11.08 -11.17
C TRP A 41 -5.00 -10.81 -11.02
N LYS A 42 -4.54 -9.63 -11.46
CA LYS A 42 -3.18 -9.18 -11.21
C LYS A 42 -2.98 -8.83 -9.74
N GLU A 43 -1.80 -9.13 -9.22
CA GLU A 43 -1.41 -8.72 -7.87
C GLU A 43 -1.31 -7.20 -7.76
N ASN A 44 -2.08 -6.63 -6.83
CA ASN A 44 -2.03 -5.22 -6.49
C ASN A 44 -0.88 -4.94 -5.48
N ARG A 45 -0.93 -3.82 -4.74
CA ARG A 45 0.09 -3.47 -3.73
C ARG A 45 -0.16 -4.08 -2.35
N PHE A 46 -1.42 -4.31 -2.01
CA PHE A 46 -1.86 -5.02 -0.81
C PHE A 46 -1.48 -6.49 -0.94
N ASP A 47 -1.87 -7.15 -2.03
CA ASP A 47 -1.52 -8.56 -2.30
C ASP A 47 -0.01 -8.81 -2.21
N LYS A 48 0.80 -7.86 -2.71
CA LYS A 48 2.27 -7.94 -2.66
C LYS A 48 2.84 -7.75 -1.26
N TYR A 49 2.19 -6.93 -0.45
CA TYR A 49 2.57 -6.68 0.93
C TYR A 49 2.19 -7.88 1.81
N GLU A 50 1.00 -8.46 1.62
CA GLU A 50 0.59 -9.66 2.36
C GLU A 50 1.45 -10.88 2.01
N LYS A 51 1.83 -11.03 0.74
CA LYS A 51 2.74 -12.11 0.27
C LYS A 51 4.23 -11.77 0.41
N ARG A 52 4.59 -10.80 1.24
CA ARG A 52 6.01 -10.45 1.44
C ARG A 52 6.73 -11.60 2.17
N PRO A 53 8.06 -11.76 1.97
CA PRO A 53 8.84 -12.72 2.74
C PRO A 53 8.81 -12.39 4.23
N GLU A 54 8.92 -13.41 5.09
CA GLU A 54 8.91 -13.28 6.57
C GLU A 54 9.97 -12.30 7.08
N GLU A 55 11.12 -12.22 6.42
CA GLU A 55 12.19 -11.25 6.70
C GLU A 55 11.72 -9.77 6.63
N MET A 56 10.57 -9.52 6.00
CA MET A 56 9.97 -8.20 5.82
C MET A 56 8.72 -8.00 6.68
N ASP A 57 8.39 -8.91 7.59
CA ASP A 57 7.17 -8.85 8.39
C ASP A 57 7.09 -7.58 9.26
N GLU A 58 8.24 -7.10 9.72
CA GLU A 58 8.37 -5.89 10.52
C GLU A 58 8.27 -4.58 9.72
N ILE A 59 8.10 -4.65 8.40
CA ILE A 59 8.00 -3.45 7.56
C ILE A 59 6.54 -3.03 7.43
N MET A 60 6.25 -1.75 7.61
CA MET A 60 4.91 -1.18 7.41
C MET A 60 4.57 -1.05 5.93
N GLN A 61 3.27 -1.05 5.60
CA GLN A 61 2.83 -0.96 4.21
C GLN A 61 3.35 0.31 3.50
N ALA A 62 3.29 1.48 4.14
CA ALA A 62 3.79 2.73 3.56
C ALA A 62 5.28 2.62 3.16
N LYS A 63 6.10 2.09 4.08
CA LYS A 63 7.54 1.89 3.87
C LYS A 63 7.82 0.86 2.79
N PHE A 64 7.10 -0.26 2.80
CA PHE A 64 7.20 -1.29 1.77
C PHE A 64 6.94 -0.72 0.37
N VAL A 65 5.85 0.01 0.20
CA VAL A 65 5.46 0.59 -1.09
C VAL A 65 6.43 1.66 -1.57
N ALA A 66 6.90 2.52 -0.65
CA ALA A 66 7.80 3.61 -0.94
C ALA A 66 9.22 3.11 -1.27
N HIS A 67 9.76 2.20 -0.48
CA HIS A 67 11.17 1.82 -0.52
C HIS A 67 11.48 0.53 -1.25
N TYR A 68 10.52 -0.37 -1.49
CA TYR A 68 10.83 -1.69 -2.04
C TYR A 68 10.23 -1.93 -3.42
N THR A 69 10.91 -2.77 -4.20
CA THR A 69 10.49 -3.20 -5.52
C THR A 69 10.76 -4.69 -5.71
N ARG A 70 9.86 -5.39 -6.40
CA ARG A 70 10.06 -6.79 -6.76
C ARG A 70 10.90 -6.86 -8.05
N ASN A 71 11.94 -7.68 -8.08
CA ASN A 71 12.72 -7.98 -9.28
C ASN A 71 12.03 -9.08 -10.13
N THR A 72 12.63 -9.47 -11.25
CA THR A 72 12.10 -10.52 -12.15
C THR A 72 12.13 -11.91 -11.52
N GLN A 73 13.02 -12.17 -10.58
CA GLN A 73 13.11 -13.42 -9.82
C GLN A 73 12.13 -13.48 -8.65
N GLY A 74 11.36 -12.41 -8.42
CA GLY A 74 10.37 -12.34 -7.35
C GLY A 74 10.90 -11.81 -6.02
N ASN A 75 12.20 -11.50 -5.90
CA ASN A 75 12.84 -10.98 -4.69
C ASN A 75 12.61 -9.47 -4.52
N TYR A 76 12.45 -9.03 -3.28
CA TYR A 76 12.28 -7.61 -2.95
C TYR A 76 13.64 -6.94 -2.74
N LEU A 77 13.85 -5.82 -3.44
CA LEU A 77 15.05 -4.99 -3.36
C LEU A 77 14.69 -3.59 -2.91
N GLN A 78 15.55 -2.98 -2.11
CA GLN A 78 15.42 -1.58 -1.75
C GLN A 78 15.69 -0.68 -2.97
N ARG A 79 14.88 0.35 -3.16
CA ARG A 79 15.00 1.33 -4.24
C ARG A 79 16.13 2.29 -3.93
N LYS A 80 16.87 2.68 -4.96
CA LYS A 80 17.85 3.79 -4.89
C LYS A 80 17.19 5.13 -4.56
N GLU A 81 16.01 5.38 -5.13
CA GLU A 81 15.18 6.55 -4.84
C GLU A 81 13.78 6.06 -4.40
N PRO A 82 13.32 6.43 -3.19
CA PRO A 82 11.98 6.10 -2.72
C PRO A 82 10.89 6.73 -3.58
N ARG A 83 9.73 6.08 -3.64
CA ARG A 83 8.55 6.63 -4.31
C ARG A 83 7.74 7.49 -3.35
N VAL A 84 7.23 8.61 -3.86
CA VAL A 84 6.23 9.41 -3.13
C VAL A 84 4.92 8.62 -3.12
N ILE A 85 4.37 8.34 -1.95
CA ILE A 85 3.07 7.70 -1.81
C ILE A 85 1.97 8.74 -1.75
N ARG A 86 0.88 8.49 -2.48
CA ARG A 86 -0.34 9.31 -2.45
C ARG A 86 -1.50 8.44 -1.97
N TYR A 87 -2.19 8.90 -0.96
CA TYR A 87 -3.37 8.26 -0.39
C TYR A 87 -4.46 9.31 -0.20
N ARG A 88 -5.63 8.94 0.34
CA ARG A 88 -6.78 9.85 0.43
C ARG A 88 -6.54 10.96 1.44
N ASN A 89 -5.89 10.60 2.56
CA ASN A 89 -5.66 11.47 3.71
C ASN A 89 -6.99 11.99 4.24
N TYR A 90 -7.84 11.08 4.72
CA TYR A 90 -9.17 11.42 5.22
C TYR A 90 -9.07 12.49 6.32
N ASP A 91 -10.01 13.43 6.34
CA ASP A 91 -10.09 14.40 7.42
C ASP A 91 -10.64 13.73 8.68
N ILE A 92 -9.86 13.75 9.75
CA ILE A 92 -10.23 13.17 11.05
C ILE A 92 -11.52 13.80 11.60
N ALA A 93 -11.77 15.08 11.35
CA ALA A 93 -12.95 15.80 11.84
C ALA A 93 -14.22 15.44 11.07
N ILE A 94 -14.09 14.91 9.84
CA ILE A 94 -15.24 14.59 8.97
C ILE A 94 -15.52 13.09 8.99
N VAL A 95 -14.49 12.25 8.85
CA VAL A 95 -14.64 10.79 8.68
C VAL A 95 -13.63 10.03 9.54
N VAL A 96 -13.78 10.14 10.87
CA VAL A 96 -12.84 9.62 11.88
C VAL A 96 -12.48 8.14 11.68
N ASN A 97 -13.46 7.28 11.37
CA ASN A 97 -13.20 5.84 11.21
C ASN A 97 -12.36 5.56 9.96
N GLU A 98 -12.62 6.24 8.86
CA GLU A 98 -11.84 6.08 7.63
C GLU A 98 -10.41 6.62 7.80
N TYR A 99 -10.26 7.72 8.56
CA TYR A 99 -8.94 8.21 8.96
C TYR A 99 -8.18 7.19 9.80
N LYS A 100 -8.77 6.69 10.91
CA LYS A 100 -8.12 5.68 11.77
C LYS A 100 -7.75 4.42 11.00
N ARG A 101 -8.66 3.95 10.15
CA ARG A 101 -8.44 2.79 9.27
C ARG A 101 -7.25 3.02 8.35
N GLU A 102 -7.25 4.13 7.59
CA GLU A 102 -6.17 4.49 6.69
C GLU A 102 -4.82 4.60 7.41
N MET A 103 -4.80 5.22 8.60
CA MET A 103 -3.60 5.40 9.41
C MET A 103 -3.02 4.08 9.91
N VAL A 104 -3.88 3.19 10.42
CA VAL A 104 -3.47 1.86 10.88
C VAL A 104 -2.92 1.04 9.72
N THR A 105 -3.59 1.01 8.57
CA THR A 105 -3.12 0.25 7.41
C THR A 105 -1.79 0.78 6.87
N LEU A 106 -1.56 2.10 6.87
CA LEU A 106 -0.30 2.63 6.34
C LEU A 106 0.89 2.48 7.29
N ASN A 107 0.65 2.69 8.59
CA ASN A 107 1.71 2.96 9.57
C ASN A 107 1.87 1.86 10.62
N LEU A 108 1.06 0.80 10.59
CA LEU A 108 1.29 -0.40 11.41
C LEU A 108 1.63 -1.60 10.53
N GLN A 109 2.35 -2.54 11.14
CA GLN A 109 2.70 -3.81 10.50
C GLN A 109 1.50 -4.75 10.59
N PHE A 110 1.24 -5.49 9.52
CA PHE A 110 0.22 -6.52 9.49
C PHE A 110 0.52 -7.61 8.46
N ILE A 111 0.06 -8.82 8.73
CA ILE A 111 0.20 -9.95 7.80
C ILE A 111 -0.89 -9.86 6.73
N ASN A 112 -2.13 -9.67 7.16
CA ASN A 112 -3.30 -9.57 6.31
C ASN A 112 -4.25 -8.47 6.79
N GLU A 113 -5.27 -8.19 5.99
CA GLU A 113 -6.25 -7.16 6.29
C GLU A 113 -7.34 -7.57 7.29
N GLU A 114 -7.22 -8.70 7.99
CA GLU A 114 -8.12 -9.05 9.11
C GLU A 114 -8.05 -8.02 10.25
N LEU A 115 -6.97 -7.23 10.30
CA LEU A 115 -6.85 -6.08 11.20
C LEU A 115 -8.00 -5.06 11.02
N LEU A 116 -8.64 -5.04 9.83
CA LEU A 116 -9.74 -4.14 9.50
C LEU A 116 -11.10 -4.70 9.93
N ALA A 117 -11.18 -5.99 10.27
CA ALA A 117 -12.41 -6.65 10.66
C ALA A 117 -12.91 -6.19 12.03
N ASP A 118 -14.24 -6.26 12.23
CA ASP A 118 -14.93 -6.01 13.50
C ASP A 118 -14.57 -4.67 14.17
N MET A 119 -14.19 -3.66 13.40
CA MET A 119 -13.73 -2.35 13.90
C MET A 119 -12.49 -2.44 14.82
N LYS A 120 -11.73 -3.54 14.80
CA LYS A 120 -10.51 -3.72 15.60
C LYS A 120 -9.46 -2.65 15.33
N PHE A 121 -9.45 -2.08 14.13
CA PHE A 121 -8.58 -0.97 13.75
C PHE A 121 -8.82 0.29 14.59
N ILE A 122 -10.01 0.50 15.18
CA ILE A 122 -10.29 1.66 16.03
C ILE A 122 -9.45 1.57 17.31
N GLN A 123 -9.59 0.45 18.03
CA GLN A 123 -8.80 0.21 19.24
C GLN A 123 -7.31 0.20 18.93
N ARG A 124 -6.92 -0.43 17.82
CA ARG A 124 -5.51 -0.51 17.43
C ARG A 124 -4.91 0.85 17.07
N TYR A 125 -5.71 1.76 16.51
CA TYR A 125 -5.30 3.15 16.35
C TYR A 125 -5.10 3.80 17.71
N ASP A 126 -6.08 3.70 18.61
CA ASP A 126 -6.04 4.36 19.92
C ASP A 126 -4.84 3.87 20.76
N ASP A 127 -4.55 2.58 20.74
CA ASP A 127 -3.41 1.97 21.41
C ASP A 127 -2.04 2.39 20.83
N ASN A 128 -2.01 2.83 19.57
CA ASN A 128 -0.76 3.10 18.82
C ASN A 128 -0.70 4.52 18.26
N GLU A 129 -1.55 5.44 18.72
CA GLU A 129 -1.72 6.75 18.09
C GLU A 129 -0.40 7.52 18.01
N GLN A 130 0.35 7.60 19.12
CA GLN A 130 1.65 8.28 19.16
C GLN A 130 2.64 7.67 18.16
N LEU A 131 2.73 6.34 18.11
CA LEU A 131 3.61 5.63 17.20
C LEU A 131 3.25 5.89 15.73
N ILE A 132 1.95 5.91 15.41
CA ILE A 132 1.43 6.23 14.08
C ILE A 132 1.82 7.66 13.70
N LEU A 133 1.59 8.63 14.59
CA LEU A 133 1.91 10.04 14.35
C LEU A 133 3.41 10.27 14.15
N GLU A 134 4.26 9.54 14.87
CA GLU A 134 5.72 9.58 14.68
C GLU A 134 6.13 9.03 13.32
N ARG A 135 5.65 7.84 12.95
CA ARG A 135 5.96 7.17 11.67
C ARG A 135 5.46 7.97 10.48
N ARG A 136 4.29 8.60 10.61
CA ARG A 136 3.68 9.42 9.57
C ARG A 136 4.60 10.57 9.15
N LYS A 137 5.38 11.17 10.07
CA LYS A 137 6.32 12.26 9.76
C LYS A 137 7.34 11.89 8.69
N GLU A 138 7.72 10.61 8.56
CA GLU A 138 8.62 10.12 7.50
C GLU A 138 8.06 10.37 6.10
N PHE A 139 6.73 10.33 5.95
CA PHE A 139 6.02 10.41 4.67
C PHE A 139 5.32 11.76 4.44
N GLU A 140 5.31 12.67 5.42
CA GLU A 140 4.68 13.99 5.35
C GLU A 140 5.55 15.09 4.77
N SER A 141 6.60 14.75 4.02
CA SER A 141 7.43 15.76 3.37
C SER A 141 6.53 16.69 2.53
N ASN A 142 6.54 17.98 2.85
CA ASN A 142 5.92 19.07 2.08
C ASN A 142 6.66 19.26 0.74
N LEU A 143 6.69 18.21 -0.09
CA LEU A 143 7.02 18.38 -1.49
C LEU A 143 5.89 19.23 -2.07
N ASP A 144 6.24 20.40 -2.59
CA ASP A 144 5.32 21.23 -3.37
C ASP A 144 5.00 20.47 -4.66
N ILE A 145 4.03 19.55 -4.58
CA ILE A 145 3.72 18.60 -5.66
C ILE A 145 3.25 19.38 -6.89
N GLN A 146 2.63 20.55 -6.70
CA GLN A 146 2.22 21.44 -7.78
C GLN A 146 3.41 21.89 -8.65
N LYS A 147 4.57 22.17 -8.05
CA LYS A 147 5.80 22.48 -8.81
C LYS A 147 6.32 21.31 -9.66
N HIS A 148 5.92 20.08 -9.34
CA HIS A 148 6.34 18.87 -10.05
C HIS A 148 5.31 18.33 -11.05
N PHE A 149 4.07 18.86 -11.04
CA PHE A 149 3.09 18.62 -12.11
C PHE A 149 3.41 19.51 -13.31
N LYS A 150 4.11 18.98 -14.31
CA LYS A 150 3.96 19.49 -15.67
C LYS A 150 2.69 18.85 -16.25
N LEU A 151 1.61 19.61 -16.31
CA LEU A 151 0.49 19.34 -17.21
C LEU A 151 0.97 19.45 -18.66
#